data_AF-A0A6M1SJA9-F1
#
_entry.id   AF-A0A6M1SJA9-F1
#
_cell.length_a   1.000
_cell.length_b   1.000
_cell.length_c   1.000
_cell.angle_alpha   90.00
_cell.angle_beta   90.00
_cell.angle_gamma   90.00
#
_symmetry.space_group_name_H-M   'P 1'
#
loop_
_entity.id
_entity.type
_entity.pdbx_description
1 polymer ?
#
loop_
_entity_poly.entity_id
_entity_poly.type
_entity_poly.pdbx_seq_one_letter_code
_entity_poly.pdbx_strand_id
1 'polypeptide(L)'
;MNTTTTYAPRSRFVSIPALETVAAWLLAIIWIFPLLYAFWAAFHPSEFMVNFELFAPLTLENFTNAWSQAPFARYYLNTFALVTGVVIGQFVVCTLAAFAFARFPIPGKHLLFMLVLIQLFVFPEVLIVENYRIASELGLINTITGIGLPYVASA
;
A
#
# COMPACT_ATOMS: atom_id res chain seq x y z
N MET A 1 -15.30 41.77 -33.46
CA MET A 1 -15.65 40.34 -33.53
C MET A 1 -15.46 39.78 -32.13
N ASN A 2 -16.53 39.80 -31.32
CA ASN A 2 -16.53 39.33 -29.93
C ASN A 2 -17.28 37.98 -29.88
N THR A 3 -16.57 36.89 -29.60
CA THR A 3 -17.18 35.59 -29.31
C THR A 3 -17.32 35.44 -27.81
N THR A 4 -18.49 35.80 -27.28
CA THR A 4 -18.91 35.45 -25.92
C THR A 4 -19.26 33.97 -25.88
N THR A 5 -18.42 33.16 -25.23
CA THR A 5 -18.72 31.78 -24.88
C THR A 5 -19.72 31.78 -23.72
N THR A 6 -21.00 31.54 -24.05
CA THR A 6 -22.07 31.32 -23.08
C THR A 6 -21.80 30.02 -22.31
N TYR A 7 -21.42 30.12 -21.04
CA TYR A 7 -21.35 28.98 -20.13
C TYR A 7 -22.75 28.38 -19.96
N ALA A 8 -22.95 27.16 -20.45
CA ALA A 8 -24.17 26.41 -20.22
C ALA A 8 -24.29 26.05 -18.72
N PRO A 9 -25.46 26.25 -18.09
CA PRO A 9 -25.64 25.91 -16.68
C PRO A 9 -25.57 24.39 -16.51
N ARG A 10 -24.60 23.92 -15.72
CA ARG A 10 -24.57 22.53 -15.23
C ARG A 10 -25.92 22.23 -14.58
N SER A 11 -26.57 21.18 -15.08
CA SER A 11 -27.84 20.70 -14.57
C SER A 11 -27.79 20.54 -13.07
N ARG A 12 -28.71 21.23 -12.39
CA ARG A 12 -28.99 21.12 -10.97
C ARG A 12 -29.47 19.70 -10.66
N PHE A 13 -28.55 18.81 -10.32
CA PHE A 13 -28.85 17.83 -9.28
C PHE A 13 -29.01 18.64 -7.99
N VAL A 14 -30.22 18.59 -7.42
CA VAL A 14 -30.59 19.26 -6.17
C VAL A 14 -29.55 18.88 -5.12
N SER A 15 -28.62 19.78 -4.87
CA SER A 15 -27.54 19.59 -3.94
C SER A 15 -28.14 19.63 -2.56
N ILE A 16 -28.13 18.50 -1.85
CA ILE A 16 -28.19 18.49 -0.39
C ILE A 16 -26.74 18.35 0.07
N PRO A 17 -25.86 19.38 -0.12
CA PRO A 17 -24.44 19.25 0.18
C PRO A 17 -24.22 18.90 1.65
N ALA A 18 -25.15 19.29 2.53
CA ALA A 18 -25.15 18.92 3.94
C ALA A 18 -25.39 17.41 4.16
N LEU A 19 -26.28 16.76 3.41
CA LEU A 19 -26.55 15.33 3.56
C LEU A 19 -25.39 14.48 3.03
N GLU A 20 -24.84 14.84 1.86
CA GLU A 20 -23.65 14.18 1.31
C GLU A 20 -22.45 14.33 2.25
N THR A 21 -22.24 15.54 2.79
CA THR A 21 -21.15 15.80 3.74
C THR A 21 -21.34 15.02 5.04
N VAL A 22 -22.54 15.02 5.62
CA VAL A 22 -22.84 14.26 6.85
C VAL A 22 -22.69 12.76 6.61
N ALA A 23 -23.15 12.24 5.48
CA ALA A 23 -22.99 10.84 5.11
C ALA A 23 -21.51 10.46 4.95
N ALA A 24 -20.70 11.33 4.33
CA ALA A 24 -19.26 11.12 4.19
C ALA A 24 -18.55 11.09 5.56
N TRP A 25 -18.90 12.00 6.48
CA TRP A 25 -18.35 12.00 7.84
C TRP A 25 -18.75 10.76 8.63
N LEU A 26 -20.01 10.33 8.56
CA LEU A 26 -20.46 9.11 9.21
C LEU A 26 -19.72 7.88 8.67
N LEU A 27 -19.59 7.77 7.36
CA LEU A 27 -18.86 6.67 6.73
C LEU A 27 -17.38 6.68 7.14
N ALA A 28 -16.74 7.86 7.18
CA ALA A 28 -15.36 8.00 7.64
C ALA A 28 -15.20 7.56 9.11
N ILE A 29 -16.14 7.92 9.99
CA ILE A 29 -16.13 7.49 11.40
C ILE A 29 -16.28 5.97 11.51
N ILE A 30 -17.20 5.36 10.75
CA ILE A 30 -17.38 3.90 10.73
C ILE A 30 -16.10 3.22 10.22
N TRP A 31 -15.44 3.79 9.21
CA TRP A 31 -14.22 3.24 8.63
C TRP A 31 -13.03 3.29 9.57
N ILE A 32 -12.88 4.38 10.34
CA ILE A 32 -11.78 4.53 11.29
C ILE A 32 -12.05 3.84 12.64
N PHE A 33 -13.31 3.48 12.91
CA PHE A 33 -13.72 2.88 14.18
C PHE A 33 -12.87 1.66 14.60
N PRO A 34 -12.54 0.68 13.73
CA PRO A 34 -11.69 -0.44 14.12
C PRO A 34 -10.28 -0.02 14.55
N LEU A 35 -9.74 1.04 13.95
CA LEU A 35 -8.44 1.59 14.31
C LEU A 35 -8.50 2.33 15.65
N LEU A 36 -9.56 3.11 15.89
CA LEU A 36 -9.81 3.74 17.19
C LEU A 36 -9.98 2.71 18.29
N TYR A 37 -10.70 1.62 18.01
CA TYR A 37 -10.85 0.49 18.92
C TYR A 37 -9.52 -0.19 19.20
N ALA A 38 -8.71 -0.49 18.18
CA ALA A 38 -7.39 -1.07 18.36
C ALA A 38 -6.46 -0.16 19.18
N PHE A 39 -6.52 1.15 18.95
CA PHE A 39 -5.79 2.14 19.74
C PHE A 39 -6.26 2.14 21.20
N TRP A 40 -7.57 2.20 21.45
CA TRP A 40 -8.12 2.09 22.79
C TRP A 40 -7.67 0.80 23.47
N ALA A 41 -7.83 -0.34 22.81
CA ALA A 41 -7.51 -1.64 23.36
C ALA A 41 -6.00 -1.83 23.64
N ALA A 42 -5.12 -1.13 22.92
CA ALA A 42 -3.68 -1.14 23.21
C ALA A 42 -3.34 -0.59 24.60
N PHE A 43 -4.14 0.34 25.14
CA PHE A 43 -3.94 0.95 26.46
C PHE A 43 -4.79 0.33 27.58
N HIS A 44 -5.56 -0.72 27.30
CA HIS A 44 -6.45 -1.33 28.30
C HIS A 44 -6.15 -2.82 28.49
N PRO A 45 -6.36 -3.38 29.70
CA PRO A 45 -6.17 -4.81 29.94
C PRO A 45 -7.12 -5.66 29.08
N SER A 46 -6.67 -6.88 28.72
CA SER A 46 -7.40 -7.79 27.83
C SER A 46 -8.78 -8.20 28.36
N GLU A 47 -8.96 -8.20 29.68
CA GLU A 47 -10.22 -8.49 30.36
C GLU A 47 -11.33 -7.50 29.99
N PHE A 48 -10.98 -6.24 29.73
CA PHE A 48 -11.94 -5.18 29.38
C PHE A 48 -12.21 -5.09 27.88
N MET A 49 -11.46 -5.81 27.04
CA MET A 49 -11.69 -5.85 25.59
C MET A 49 -12.99 -6.59 25.25
N VAL A 50 -13.37 -7.61 26.02
CA VAL A 50 -14.58 -8.43 25.75
C VAL A 50 -15.86 -7.70 26.19
N ASN A 51 -15.80 -6.95 27.29
CA ASN A 51 -16.96 -6.25 27.87
C ASN A 51 -17.09 -4.78 27.43
N PHE A 52 -16.09 -4.25 26.71
CA PHE A 52 -15.98 -2.87 26.23
C PHE A 52 -16.40 -1.81 27.26
N GLU A 53 -15.55 -1.62 28.27
CA GLU A 53 -15.74 -0.58 29.28
C GLU A 53 -14.97 0.69 28.92
N LEU A 54 -15.66 1.74 28.44
CA LEU A 54 -15.02 2.96 27.91
C LEU A 54 -14.00 3.63 28.87
N PHE A 55 -14.20 3.49 30.18
CA PHE A 55 -13.38 4.09 31.25
C PHE A 55 -12.51 3.06 32.00
N ALA A 56 -12.17 1.95 31.36
CA ALA A 56 -11.27 0.96 31.94
C ALA A 56 -9.90 1.58 32.34
N PRO A 57 -9.16 0.96 33.27
CA PRO A 57 -7.87 1.49 33.70
C PRO A 57 -6.85 1.48 32.56
N LEU A 58 -6.10 2.58 32.43
CA LEU A 58 -5.01 2.69 31.47
C LEU A 58 -3.79 1.88 31.95
N THR A 59 -3.26 1.04 31.06
CA THR A 59 -2.05 0.24 31.29
C THR A 59 -1.10 0.35 30.10
N LEU A 60 0.20 0.30 30.39
CA LEU A 60 1.27 0.20 29.38
C LEU A 60 1.84 -1.21 29.26
N GLU A 61 1.29 -2.16 30.02
CA GLU A 61 1.79 -3.54 30.09
C GLU A 61 1.70 -4.26 28.74
N ASN A 62 0.68 -3.95 27.94
CA ASN A 62 0.55 -4.48 26.58
C ASN A 62 1.76 -4.14 25.70
N PHE A 63 2.34 -2.95 25.85
CA PHE A 63 3.52 -2.54 25.08
C PHE A 63 4.78 -3.26 25.54
N THR A 64 4.99 -3.39 26.86
CA THR A 64 6.15 -4.12 27.39
C THR A 64 6.06 -5.61 27.07
N ASN A 65 4.88 -6.19 27.19
CA ASN A 65 4.62 -7.59 26.85
C ASN A 65 4.86 -7.78 25.35
N ALA A 66 4.26 -6.97 24.48
CA ALA A 66 4.50 -7.06 23.04
C ALA A 66 5.99 -6.97 22.71
N TRP A 67 6.72 -5.99 23.24
CA TRP A 67 8.15 -5.81 22.95
C TRP A 67 9.01 -7.02 23.34
N SER A 68 8.62 -7.76 24.38
CA SER A 68 9.29 -9.00 24.81
C SER A 68 8.93 -10.24 23.99
N GLN A 69 7.76 -10.28 23.35
CA GLN A 69 7.29 -11.46 22.60
C GLN A 69 8.03 -11.69 21.28
N ALA A 70 8.57 -10.63 20.67
CA ALA A 70 9.23 -10.73 19.38
C ALA A 70 10.35 -9.69 19.21
N PRO A 71 11.40 -10.00 18.42
CA PRO A 71 12.47 -9.06 18.12
C PRO A 71 12.01 -8.02 17.07
N PHE A 72 11.07 -7.15 17.45
CA PHE A 72 10.45 -6.14 16.58
C PHE A 72 11.48 -5.23 15.91
N ALA A 73 12.55 -4.84 16.61
CA ALA A 73 13.63 -4.04 16.04
C ALA A 73 14.29 -4.72 14.84
N ARG A 74 14.50 -6.04 14.89
CA ARG A 74 15.07 -6.81 13.77
C ARG A 74 14.09 -6.91 12.61
N TYR A 75 12.80 -7.13 12.89
CA TYR A 75 11.78 -7.15 11.84
C TYR A 75 11.66 -5.80 11.13
N TYR A 76 11.70 -4.71 11.91
CA TYR A 76 11.68 -3.35 11.37
C TYR A 76 12.89 -3.09 10.46
N LEU A 77 14.10 -3.43 10.91
CA LEU A 77 15.32 -3.27 10.12
C LEU A 77 15.30 -4.12 8.84
N ASN A 78 14.83 -5.37 8.92
CA ASN A 78 14.71 -6.25 7.77
C ASN A 78 13.74 -5.65 6.73
N THR A 79 12.55 -5.22 7.15
CA THR A 79 11.56 -4.62 6.25
C THR A 79 12.04 -3.30 5.70
N PHE A 80 12.69 -2.47 6.51
CA PHE A 80 13.25 -1.19 6.07
C PHE A 80 14.32 -1.39 4.99
N ALA A 81 15.26 -2.32 5.21
CA ALA A 81 16.30 -2.66 4.23
C ALA A 81 15.69 -3.25 2.96
N LEU A 82 14.70 -4.14 3.09
CA LEU A 82 13.98 -4.75 1.99
C LEU A 82 13.30 -3.70 1.11
N VAL A 83 12.43 -2.87 1.70
CA VAL A 83 11.63 -1.89 0.97
C VAL A 83 12.53 -0.83 0.34
N THR A 84 13.53 -0.34 1.08
CA THR A 84 14.48 0.64 0.54
C THR A 84 15.25 0.08 -0.65
N GLY A 85 15.73 -1.16 -0.56
CA GLY A 85 16.43 -1.82 -1.67
C GLY A 85 15.55 -2.00 -2.90
N VAL A 86 14.31 -2.45 -2.72
CA VAL A 86 13.33 -2.61 -3.80
C VAL A 86 13.02 -1.27 -4.45
N VAL A 87 12.73 -0.23 -3.67
CA VAL A 87 12.39 1.10 -4.17
C VAL A 87 13.55 1.71 -4.95
N ILE A 88 14.79 1.60 -4.45
CA ILE A 88 15.97 2.11 -5.17
C ILE A 88 16.14 1.37 -6.50
N GLY A 89 16.05 0.04 -6.49
CA GLY A 89 16.18 -0.78 -7.70
C GLY A 89 15.11 -0.44 -8.73
N GLN A 90 13.85 -0.40 -8.29
CA GLN A 90 12.70 -0.05 -9.14
C GLN A 90 12.83 1.37 -9.68
N PHE A 91 13.24 2.34 -8.86
CA PHE A 91 13.44 3.71 -9.30
C PHE A 91 14.48 3.78 -10.43
N VAL A 92 15.62 3.09 -10.29
CA VAL A 92 16.65 3.06 -11.33
C VAL A 92 16.13 2.38 -12.60
N VAL A 93 15.51 1.21 -12.49
CA VAL A 93 15.03 0.45 -13.67
C VAL A 93 13.89 1.18 -14.39
N CYS A 94 12.88 1.63 -13.65
CA CYS A 94 11.72 2.30 -14.22
C CYS A 94 12.07 3.65 -14.83
N THR A 95 12.93 4.45 -14.20
CA THR A 95 13.33 5.75 -14.77
C THR A 95 14.15 5.59 -16.04
N LEU A 96 15.09 4.64 -16.08
CA LEU A 96 15.85 4.32 -17.28
C LEU A 96 14.96 3.79 -18.40
N ALA A 97 14.03 2.87 -18.08
CA ALA A 97 13.09 2.34 -19.05
C ALA A 97 12.17 3.44 -19.60
N ALA A 98 11.58 4.27 -18.73
CA ALA A 98 10.73 5.39 -19.14
C ALA A 98 11.49 6.40 -20.01
N PHE A 99 12.73 6.73 -19.65
CA PHE A 99 13.59 7.60 -20.45
C PHE A 99 13.88 6.99 -21.83
N ALA A 100 14.16 5.69 -21.88
CA ALA A 100 14.40 4.97 -23.14
C ALA A 100 13.19 5.07 -24.08
N PHE A 101 11.98 4.80 -23.57
CA PHE A 101 10.73 4.88 -24.34
C PHE A 101 10.35 6.30 -24.79
N ALA A 102 10.70 7.30 -23.99
CA ALA A 102 10.38 8.70 -24.25
C ALA A 102 11.33 9.34 -25.27
N ARG A 103 12.64 9.03 -25.19
CA ARG A 103 13.67 9.75 -25.93
C ARG A 103 14.20 9.04 -27.17
N PHE A 104 14.21 7.70 -27.19
CA PHE A 104 14.78 6.95 -28.31
C PHE A 104 13.71 6.38 -29.26
N PRO A 105 13.93 6.43 -30.59
CA PRO A 105 13.07 5.75 -31.55
C PRO A 105 13.40 4.24 -31.57
N ILE A 106 12.89 3.50 -30.59
CA ILE A 106 13.11 2.06 -30.46
C ILE A 106 12.21 1.32 -31.48
N PRO A 107 12.77 0.46 -32.36
CA PRO A 107 11.95 -0.37 -33.24
C PRO A 107 11.13 -1.36 -32.39
N GLY A 108 9.82 -1.42 -32.62
CA GLY A 108 8.92 -2.28 -31.83
C GLY A 108 8.44 -1.66 -30.50
N LYS A 109 8.64 -0.36 -30.27
CA LYS A 109 8.17 0.39 -29.08
C LYS A 109 6.74 0.05 -28.65
N HIS A 110 5.80 -0.07 -29.59
CA HIS A 110 4.40 -0.35 -29.27
C HIS A 110 4.20 -1.75 -28.67
N LEU A 111 4.95 -2.75 -29.16
CA LEU A 111 4.89 -4.10 -28.63
C LEU A 111 5.47 -4.17 -27.21
N LEU A 112 6.63 -3.56 -27.00
CA LEU A 112 7.26 -3.51 -25.68
C LEU A 112 6.40 -2.75 -24.67
N PHE A 113 5.77 -1.64 -25.08
CA PHE A 113 4.85 -0.91 -24.24
C PHE A 113 3.61 -1.74 -23.89
N MET A 114 3.06 -2.50 -24.85
CA MET A 114 1.95 -3.42 -24.61
C MET A 114 2.31 -4.52 -23.61
N LEU A 115 3.53 -5.08 -23.66
CA LEU A 115 3.99 -6.07 -22.69
C LEU A 115 4.04 -5.50 -21.26
N VAL A 116 4.52 -4.26 -21.10
CA VAL A 116 4.50 -3.56 -19.80
C VAL A 116 3.06 -3.37 -19.30
N LEU A 117 2.13 -3.00 -20.19
CA LEU A 117 0.72 -2.88 -19.79
C LEU A 117 0.09 -4.22 -19.42
N ILE A 118 0.46 -5.33 -20.09
CA ILE A 118 -0.02 -6.68 -19.75
C ILE A 118 0.44 -7.07 -18.35
N GLN A 119 1.66 -6.69 -17.95
CA GLN A 119 2.18 -6.96 -16.61
C GLN A 119 1.30 -6.36 -15.51
N LEU A 120 0.69 -5.19 -15.73
CA LEU A 120 -0.22 -4.56 -14.76
C LEU A 120 -1.51 -5.36 -14.50
N PHE A 121 -1.90 -6.25 -15.42
CA PHE A 121 -3.03 -7.16 -15.22
C PHE A 121 -2.66 -8.42 -14.44
N VAL A 122 -1.37 -8.71 -14.26
CA VAL A 122 -0.91 -9.90 -13.54
C VAL A 122 -1.06 -9.66 -12.04
N PHE A 123 -1.89 -10.49 -11.39
CA PHE A 123 -2.11 -10.42 -9.96
C PHE A 123 -0.87 -11.00 -9.22
N PRO A 124 -0.17 -10.23 -8.38
CA PRO A 124 1.10 -10.65 -7.78
C PRO A 124 0.99 -11.90 -6.90
N GLU A 125 -0.19 -12.17 -6.35
CA GLU A 125 -0.49 -13.32 -5.51
C GLU A 125 -0.39 -14.65 -6.27
N VAL A 126 -0.63 -14.65 -7.60
CA VAL A 126 -0.44 -15.84 -8.44
C VAL A 126 1.04 -16.15 -8.62
N LEU A 127 1.90 -15.12 -8.60
CA LEU A 127 3.34 -15.25 -8.79
C LEU A 127 4.07 -15.72 -7.54
N ILE A 128 3.43 -15.72 -6.36
CA ILE A 128 4.12 -16.00 -5.09
C ILE A 128 4.75 -17.40 -5.06
N VAL A 129 4.06 -18.40 -5.60
CA VAL A 129 4.52 -19.80 -5.64
C VAL A 129 5.73 -19.94 -6.58
N GLU A 130 5.64 -19.35 -7.76
CA GLU A 130 6.73 -19.41 -8.74
C GLU A 130 7.94 -18.60 -8.31
N ASN A 131 7.73 -17.40 -7.74
CA ASN A 131 8.82 -16.59 -7.17
C ASN A 131 9.53 -17.34 -6.04
N TYR A 132 8.79 -18.07 -5.20
CA TYR A 132 9.38 -18.91 -4.17
C TYR A 132 10.20 -20.06 -4.76
N ARG A 133 9.69 -20.73 -5.81
CA ARG A 133 10.41 -21.80 -6.51
C ARG A 133 11.73 -21.29 -7.09
N ILE A 134 11.71 -20.15 -7.78
CA ILE A 134 12.91 -19.52 -8.33
C ILE A 134 13.88 -19.13 -7.22
N ALA A 135 13.40 -18.51 -6.13
CA ALA A 135 14.24 -18.18 -4.97
C ALA A 135 14.87 -19.42 -4.32
N SER A 136 14.15 -20.55 -4.32
CA SER A 136 14.63 -21.85 -3.85
C SER A 136 15.72 -22.42 -4.74
N GLU A 137 15.52 -22.44 -6.05
CA GLU A 137 16.49 -22.91 -7.03
C GLU A 137 17.79 -22.08 -6.99
N LEU A 138 17.68 -20.78 -6.70
CA LEU A 138 18.80 -19.86 -6.54
C LEU A 138 19.48 -19.93 -5.15
N GLY A 139 18.96 -20.73 -4.23
CA GLY A 139 19.49 -20.82 -2.85
C GLY A 139 19.29 -19.55 -2.02
N LEU A 140 18.37 -18.68 -2.42
CA LEU A 140 18.07 -17.38 -1.79
C LEU A 140 16.96 -17.47 -0.74
N ILE A 141 16.54 -18.68 -0.36
CA ILE A 141 15.52 -18.87 0.68
C ILE A 141 16.00 -18.27 2.01
N ASN A 142 15.09 -17.67 2.76
CA ASN A 142 15.37 -17.01 4.04
C ASN A 142 16.30 -15.79 3.95
N THR A 143 16.40 -15.14 2.78
CA THR A 143 17.19 -13.91 2.60
C THR A 143 16.30 -12.73 2.21
N ILE A 144 16.71 -11.52 2.62
CA ILE A 144 16.04 -10.27 2.26
C ILE A 144 16.05 -10.07 0.74
N THR A 145 17.16 -10.42 0.09
CA THR A 145 17.34 -10.37 -1.36
C THR A 145 16.43 -11.35 -2.09
N GLY A 146 16.26 -12.57 -1.59
CA GLY A 146 15.35 -13.56 -2.19
C GLY A 146 13.89 -13.10 -2.19
N ILE A 147 13.48 -12.34 -1.16
CA ILE A 147 12.15 -11.75 -1.10
C ILE A 147 12.05 -10.52 -2.01
N GLY A 148 13.06 -9.65 -2.02
CA GLY A 148 13.00 -8.37 -2.74
C GLY A 148 13.20 -8.47 -4.26
N LEU A 149 14.02 -9.41 -4.74
CA LEU A 149 14.42 -9.52 -6.15
C LEU A 149 13.24 -9.57 -7.14
N PRO A 150 12.17 -10.35 -6.92
CA PRO A 150 11.02 -10.37 -7.83
C PRO A 150 10.33 -9.02 -7.96
N TYR A 151 10.36 -8.18 -6.92
CA TYR A 151 9.68 -6.88 -6.90
C TYR A 151 10.49 -5.76 -7.53
N VAL A 152 11.82 -5.89 -7.66
CA VAL A 152 12.70 -4.85 -8.22
C VAL A 152 12.35 -4.51 -9.68
N ALA A 153 11.90 -5.50 -10.45
CA ALA A 153 11.48 -5.34 -11.85
C ALA A 153 9.96 -5.29 -12.03
N SER A 154 9.20 -5.32 -10.92
CA SER A 154 7.75 -5.17 -10.95
C SER A 154 7.42 -3.67 -11.04
N ALA A 155 6.62 -3.28 -12.03
CA ALA A 155 6.19 -1.91 -12.27
C ALA A 155 4.67 -1.85 -12.36
#